data_AF-A0A9X8UNT9-F1
#
_entry.id   AF-A0A9X8UNT9-F1
#
_cell.length_a   1.000
_cell.length_b   1.000
_cell.length_c   1.000
_cell.angle_alpha   90.00
_cell.angle_beta   90.00
_cell.angle_gamma   90.00
#
_symmetry.space_group_name_H-M   'P 1'
#
loop_
_entity.id
_entity.type
_entity.pdbx_description
1 polymer ?
#
loop_
_entity_poly.entity_id
_entity_poly.type
_entity_poly.pdbx_seq_one_letter_code
_entity_poly.pdbx_strand_id
1 'polypeptide(L)'
;MSLLSKTGSIVLASVATLSLCASTAVASTVPQTPTNHHAAEKASFTLQNIARQKIKAPAASYQSMKAAQNIASEAADIQILKSSDSYAVADLTMANADREKGRAMWAAAPDFVDLSWQLPRGATGAVIFKNNLEIASVDSDNFRDTDVVPGELASYRVETVGNDSAEAATWGLEVTVPEGSGSQSSISSAASDISVAAAARTTSAVRHQTFIPMAKVNAPPAGCGQYSGSKFEFDGNNRSWNPTGGYKTRVTAGIDWTQNGKLTSATKGVSPTKVYNKSTKKLLATKTASSANISVSRLSLSNSKEVDLRFKVHAGNPFCTGVPNAIEAAFTMTVTRAGSWSIISGEHRQMPNHEIAIHGGNGAFRNVYTRAYKDATCLVRFVCPVVKLAGYRGGY
;
A
#
# COMPACT_ATOMS: atom_id res chain seq x y z
N MET A 1 60.90 5.96 38.31
CA MET A 1 60.37 7.06 39.14
C MET A 1 58.86 7.06 39.04
N SER A 2 58.23 6.87 40.19
CA SER A 2 56.78 6.85 40.42
C SER A 2 56.14 8.21 40.13
N LEU A 3 54.89 8.22 39.63
CA LEU A 3 53.81 8.99 40.25
C LEU A 3 52.43 8.58 39.69
N LEU A 4 51.58 8.14 40.60
CA LEU A 4 50.15 7.89 40.45
C LEU A 4 49.38 9.19 40.22
N SER A 5 48.23 9.10 39.54
CA SER A 5 47.08 9.97 39.80
C SER A 5 45.77 9.26 39.45
N LYS A 6 44.93 9.07 40.48
CA LYS A 6 43.56 8.55 40.45
C LYS A 6 42.58 9.67 40.11
N THR A 7 41.44 9.32 39.48
CA THR A 7 40.06 9.82 39.71
C THR A 7 39.20 9.38 38.51
N GLY A 8 37.97 8.91 38.58
CA GLY A 8 37.00 8.67 39.64
C GLY A 8 35.70 8.26 38.94
N SER A 9 35.12 7.12 39.27
CA SER A 9 33.85 6.65 38.67
C SER A 9 32.68 7.28 39.40
N ILE A 10 31.85 8.04 38.68
CA ILE A 10 30.57 8.55 39.18
C ILE A 10 29.50 7.49 38.91
N VAL A 11 28.93 6.96 39.99
CA VAL A 11 27.72 6.12 39.96
C VAL A 11 26.53 7.06 40.13
N LEU A 12 25.73 7.22 39.08
CA LEU A 12 24.42 7.87 39.14
C LEU A 12 23.39 6.83 39.59
N ALA A 13 22.93 6.97 40.83
CA ALA A 13 21.78 6.23 41.36
C ALA A 13 20.49 6.94 40.95
N SER A 14 19.75 6.36 40.02
CA SER A 14 18.43 6.84 39.61
C SER A 14 17.38 6.36 40.62
N VAL A 15 16.81 7.30 41.39
CA VAL A 15 15.66 7.07 42.26
C VAL A 15 14.41 6.95 41.38
N ALA A 16 13.84 5.76 41.28
CA ALA A 16 12.56 5.53 40.63
C ALA A 16 11.42 5.85 41.62
N THR A 17 10.75 6.98 41.42
CA THR A 17 9.48 7.29 42.07
C THR A 17 8.37 6.41 41.49
N LEU A 18 7.85 5.47 42.28
CA LEU A 18 6.61 4.76 42.01
C LEU A 18 5.44 5.77 42.09
N SER A 19 4.90 6.16 40.95
CA SER A 19 3.64 6.90 40.89
C SER A 19 2.49 5.90 40.74
N LEU A 20 1.68 5.75 41.80
CA LEU A 20 0.44 4.99 41.79
C LEU A 20 -0.62 5.81 41.03
N CYS A 21 -0.85 5.52 39.75
CA CYS A 21 -2.00 6.05 39.02
C CYS A 21 -3.23 5.19 39.33
N ALA A 22 -4.13 5.73 40.16
CA ALA A 22 -5.47 5.21 40.35
C ALA A 22 -6.24 5.27 39.02
N SER A 23 -6.72 4.12 38.55
CA SER A 23 -7.50 4.00 37.32
C SER A 23 -8.97 4.27 37.63
N THR A 24 -9.46 5.46 37.33
CA THR A 24 -10.91 5.70 37.25
C THR A 24 -11.40 5.13 35.93
N ALA A 25 -12.28 4.13 35.99
CA ALA A 25 -12.95 3.58 34.83
C ALA A 25 -13.83 4.67 34.18
N VAL A 26 -13.39 5.17 33.01
CA VAL A 26 -14.22 6.02 32.16
C VAL A 26 -15.05 5.09 31.30
N ALA A 27 -16.37 5.16 31.44
CA ALA A 27 -17.31 4.44 30.59
C ALA A 27 -17.05 4.81 29.13
N SER A 28 -16.66 3.84 28.30
CA SER A 28 -16.46 4.02 26.88
C SER A 28 -17.82 4.27 26.22
N THR A 29 -18.11 5.53 25.90
CA THR A 29 -19.14 5.87 24.92
C THR A 29 -18.69 5.36 23.56
N VAL A 30 -19.51 4.50 22.95
CA VAL A 30 -19.36 4.06 21.56
C VAL A 30 -19.20 5.31 20.66
N PRO A 31 -18.18 5.38 19.78
CA PRO A 31 -18.08 6.49 18.84
C PRO A 31 -19.33 6.51 17.97
N GLN A 32 -20.11 7.59 18.08
CA GLN A 32 -21.20 7.83 17.14
C GLN A 32 -20.59 8.09 15.77
N THR A 33 -21.06 7.35 14.76
CA THR A 33 -20.78 7.64 13.36
C THR A 33 -21.20 9.08 13.07
N PRO A 34 -20.28 9.98 12.65
CA PRO A 34 -20.63 11.36 12.36
C PRO A 34 -21.56 11.36 11.13
N THR A 35 -22.82 11.74 11.34
CA THR A 35 -23.87 11.80 10.31
C THR A 35 -24.07 13.22 9.76
N ASN A 36 -23.16 14.15 10.04
CA ASN A 36 -23.21 15.49 9.46
C ASN A 36 -22.41 15.54 8.16
N HIS A 37 -22.98 15.01 7.08
CA HIS A 37 -22.53 15.32 5.73
C HIS A 37 -22.90 16.78 5.41
N HIS A 38 -22.05 17.73 5.81
CA HIS A 38 -21.97 18.99 5.06
C HIS A 38 -21.74 18.60 3.59
N ALA A 39 -22.55 19.15 2.68
CA ALA A 39 -22.37 18.90 1.25
C ALA A 39 -20.92 19.23 0.89
N ALA A 40 -20.13 18.18 0.61
CA ALA A 40 -18.71 18.33 0.36
C ALA A 40 -18.53 19.33 -0.79
N GLU A 41 -17.71 20.36 -0.56
CA GLU A 41 -17.37 21.30 -1.61
C GLU A 41 -16.78 20.52 -2.79
N LYS A 42 -17.22 20.82 -4.02
CA LYS A 42 -16.80 20.04 -5.19
C LYS A 42 -15.32 20.25 -5.46
N ALA A 43 -14.59 19.16 -5.68
CA ALA A 43 -13.19 19.21 -6.10
C ALA A 43 -13.06 20.03 -7.40
N SER A 44 -12.15 20.98 -7.40
CA SER A 44 -11.90 21.88 -8.53
C SER A 44 -10.77 21.37 -9.41
N PHE A 45 -9.78 20.71 -8.81
CA PHE A 45 -8.60 20.18 -9.48
C PHE A 45 -8.77 18.69 -9.80
N THR A 46 -9.48 18.40 -10.89
CA THR A 46 -9.85 17.02 -11.28
C THR A 46 -9.33 16.64 -12.67
N LEU A 47 -9.22 15.34 -12.93
CA LEU A 47 -8.86 14.80 -14.26
C LEU A 47 -9.79 15.35 -15.35
N GLN A 48 -11.09 15.43 -15.06
CA GLN A 48 -12.09 15.97 -16.01
C GLN A 48 -11.85 17.45 -16.32
N ASN A 49 -11.53 18.27 -15.31
CA ASN A 49 -11.31 19.71 -15.50
C ASN A 49 -10.00 19.98 -16.25
N ILE A 50 -8.96 19.14 -16.06
CA ILE A 50 -7.74 19.17 -16.87
C ILE A 50 -8.08 18.82 -18.33
N ALA A 51 -8.79 17.71 -18.56
CA ALA A 51 -9.15 17.25 -19.90
C ALA A 51 -10.01 18.29 -20.68
N ARG A 52 -10.87 19.03 -19.97
CA ARG A 52 -11.69 20.12 -20.53
C ARG A 52 -10.94 21.46 -20.64
N GLN A 53 -9.65 21.51 -20.30
CA GLN A 53 -8.83 22.72 -20.28
C GLN A 53 -9.39 23.85 -19.38
N LYS A 54 -10.16 23.49 -18.36
CA LYS A 54 -10.68 24.43 -17.35
C LYS A 54 -9.63 24.80 -16.30
N ILE A 55 -8.61 23.96 -16.15
CA ILE A 55 -7.43 24.20 -15.32
C ILE A 55 -6.25 24.49 -16.25
N LYS A 56 -5.45 25.49 -15.90
CA LYS A 56 -4.26 25.88 -16.68
C LYS A 56 -3.03 25.98 -15.77
N ALA A 57 -1.86 25.69 -16.33
CA ALA A 57 -0.60 26.09 -15.73
C ALA A 57 -0.47 27.63 -15.80
N PRO A 58 -0.06 28.32 -14.71
CA PRO A 58 0.05 29.77 -14.71
C PRO A 58 1.19 30.27 -15.64
N ALA A 59 0.93 31.34 -16.40
CA ALA A 59 1.86 31.85 -17.42
C ALA A 59 3.22 32.37 -16.88
N ALA A 60 3.28 32.78 -15.61
CA ALA A 60 4.45 33.42 -15.01
C ALA A 60 5.40 32.46 -14.25
N SER A 61 5.09 31.17 -14.14
CA SER A 61 5.86 30.21 -13.32
C SER A 61 7.10 29.63 -14.03
N TYR A 62 7.47 30.13 -15.21
CA TYR A 62 8.43 29.46 -16.11
C TYR A 62 9.92 29.76 -15.86
N GLN A 63 10.28 30.83 -15.16
CA GLN A 63 11.68 31.28 -15.08
C GLN A 63 12.41 30.82 -13.80
N SER A 64 11.78 30.91 -12.62
CA SER A 64 12.37 30.44 -11.35
C SER A 64 12.31 28.93 -11.17
N MET A 65 11.48 28.22 -11.94
CA MET A 65 11.35 26.77 -11.85
C MET A 65 12.28 26.00 -12.78
N LYS A 66 13.01 26.59 -13.74
CA LYS A 66 13.74 25.83 -14.78
C LYS A 66 14.68 24.73 -14.25
N ALA A 67 15.43 24.98 -13.18
CA ALA A 67 16.34 23.97 -12.62
C ALA A 67 15.58 22.87 -11.85
N ALA A 68 14.60 23.25 -11.02
CA ALA A 68 13.76 22.32 -10.29
C ALA A 68 12.82 21.54 -11.22
N GLN A 69 12.25 22.14 -12.27
CA GLN A 69 11.42 21.50 -13.31
C GLN A 69 12.21 20.51 -14.15
N ASN A 70 13.46 20.81 -14.50
CA ASN A 70 14.28 19.86 -15.26
C ASN A 70 14.54 18.58 -14.42
N ILE A 71 14.80 18.71 -13.11
CA ILE A 71 14.95 17.58 -12.19
C ILE A 71 13.58 16.92 -11.85
N ALA A 72 12.53 17.73 -11.68
CA ALA A 72 11.17 17.31 -11.32
C ALA A 72 10.53 16.48 -12.41
N SER A 73 10.61 16.96 -13.66
CA SER A 73 9.96 16.35 -14.81
C SER A 73 10.53 14.97 -15.16
N GLU A 74 11.72 14.61 -14.68
CA GLU A 74 12.28 13.27 -14.85
C GLU A 74 11.81 12.31 -13.75
N ALA A 75 11.47 12.82 -12.57
CA ALA A 75 11.15 12.00 -11.40
C ALA A 75 9.64 11.84 -11.15
N ALA A 76 8.83 12.85 -11.47
CA ALA A 76 7.37 12.84 -11.33
C ALA A 76 6.76 13.89 -12.29
N ASP A 77 5.43 13.97 -12.36
CA ASP A 77 4.73 15.05 -13.07
C ASP A 77 4.09 16.01 -12.06
N ILE A 78 4.95 16.71 -11.31
CA ILE A 78 4.52 17.71 -10.32
C ILE A 78 4.29 19.04 -11.02
N GLN A 79 3.08 19.58 -10.89
CA GLN A 79 2.67 20.82 -11.55
C GLN A 79 1.99 21.78 -10.58
N ILE A 80 2.00 23.06 -10.96
CA ILE A 80 1.17 24.07 -10.32
C ILE A 80 -0.06 24.26 -11.19
N LEU A 81 -1.22 24.05 -10.59
CA LEU A 81 -2.51 24.21 -11.24
C LEU A 81 -3.20 25.48 -10.72
N LYS A 82 -3.89 26.18 -11.61
CA LYS A 82 -4.79 27.28 -11.25
C LYS A 82 -6.23 26.95 -11.66
N SER A 83 -7.16 27.14 -10.73
CA SER A 83 -8.60 27.07 -10.98
C SER A 83 -9.27 28.30 -10.35
N SER A 84 -9.99 29.08 -11.16
CA SER A 84 -10.55 30.39 -10.75
C SER A 84 -9.50 31.27 -10.05
N ASP A 85 -9.60 31.42 -8.73
CA ASP A 85 -8.74 32.27 -7.90
C ASP A 85 -7.79 31.48 -6.98
N SER A 86 -7.77 30.15 -7.07
CA SER A 86 -6.96 29.28 -6.22
C SER A 86 -5.82 28.62 -6.99
N TYR A 87 -4.72 28.38 -6.29
CA TYR A 87 -3.57 27.61 -6.76
C TYR A 87 -3.44 26.32 -5.96
N ALA A 88 -2.99 25.26 -6.61
CA ALA A 88 -2.67 24.00 -5.96
C ALA A 88 -1.41 23.39 -6.60
N VAL A 89 -0.62 22.67 -5.81
CA VAL A 89 0.39 21.76 -6.33
C VAL A 89 -0.28 20.43 -6.62
N ALA A 90 0.01 19.81 -7.76
CA ALA A 90 -0.60 18.56 -8.17
C ALA A 90 0.44 17.55 -8.61
N ASP A 91 0.19 16.27 -8.31
CA ASP A 91 0.90 15.13 -8.90
C ASP A 91 0.02 14.51 -9.97
N LEU A 92 0.47 14.67 -11.22
CA LEU A 92 -0.18 14.15 -12.41
C LEU A 92 0.49 12.90 -12.96
N THR A 93 1.44 12.31 -12.22
CA THR A 93 2.24 11.18 -12.71
C THR A 93 1.35 10.03 -13.21
N MET A 94 0.29 9.73 -12.47
CA MET A 94 -0.67 8.69 -12.84
C MET A 94 -1.85 9.21 -13.68
N ALA A 95 -1.98 10.51 -13.92
CA ALA A 95 -3.11 11.08 -14.67
C ALA A 95 -3.15 10.57 -16.12
N ASN A 96 -1.97 10.30 -16.68
CA ASN A 96 -1.78 9.78 -18.03
C ASN A 96 -1.45 8.29 -18.07
N ALA A 97 -1.71 7.54 -16.99
CA ALA A 97 -1.48 6.10 -16.99
C ALA A 97 -2.12 5.46 -18.23
N ASP A 98 -1.33 4.65 -18.93
CA ASP A 98 -1.73 4.02 -20.19
C ASP A 98 -2.99 3.16 -20.01
N ARG A 99 -3.13 2.55 -18.83
CA ARG A 99 -4.37 1.88 -18.44
C ARG A 99 -5.29 2.88 -17.78
N GLU A 100 -6.46 3.07 -18.38
CA GLU A 100 -7.51 3.98 -17.89
C GLU A 100 -7.81 3.77 -16.40
N LYS A 101 -7.96 2.52 -15.96
CA LYS A 101 -8.22 2.15 -14.54
C LYS A 101 -7.07 2.47 -13.58
N GLY A 102 -5.87 2.71 -14.09
CA GLY A 102 -4.72 3.15 -13.30
C GLY A 102 -4.71 4.67 -13.09
N ARG A 103 -5.57 5.43 -13.77
CA ARG A 103 -5.51 6.88 -13.74
C ARG A 103 -6.03 7.45 -12.43
N ALA A 104 -5.19 8.26 -11.81
CA ALA A 104 -5.52 9.08 -10.66
C ALA A 104 -4.58 10.27 -10.57
N MET A 105 -4.98 11.27 -9.81
CA MET A 105 -4.18 12.42 -9.44
C MET A 105 -4.60 12.94 -8.07
N TRP A 106 -3.75 13.78 -7.50
CA TRP A 106 -4.12 14.64 -6.40
C TRP A 106 -3.64 16.06 -6.65
N ALA A 107 -4.30 17.03 -6.02
CA ALA A 107 -3.86 18.42 -5.95
C ALA A 107 -4.09 18.96 -4.53
N ALA A 108 -3.13 19.70 -3.99
CA ALA A 108 -3.17 20.19 -2.62
C ALA A 108 -2.88 21.69 -2.55
N ALA A 109 -3.60 22.35 -1.65
CA ALA A 109 -3.32 23.68 -1.13
C ALA A 109 -3.32 23.59 0.41
N PRO A 110 -2.99 24.66 1.15
CA PRO A 110 -2.88 24.60 2.61
C PRO A 110 -4.17 24.15 3.32
N ASP A 111 -5.32 24.41 2.72
CA ASP A 111 -6.65 24.23 3.29
C ASP A 111 -7.49 23.15 2.60
N PHE A 112 -6.98 22.52 1.54
CA PHE A 112 -7.67 21.39 0.91
C PHE A 112 -6.74 20.41 0.19
N VAL A 113 -7.25 19.19 0.01
CA VAL A 113 -6.72 18.19 -0.93
C VAL A 113 -7.85 17.74 -1.85
N ASP A 114 -7.65 17.94 -3.16
CA ASP A 114 -8.48 17.36 -4.21
C ASP A 114 -7.89 16.03 -4.66
N LEU A 115 -8.70 14.98 -4.61
CA LEU A 115 -8.41 13.66 -5.17
C LEU A 115 -9.27 13.46 -6.41
N SER A 116 -8.71 12.90 -7.47
CA SER A 116 -9.47 12.53 -8.66
C SER A 116 -8.95 11.25 -9.27
N TRP A 117 -9.86 10.38 -9.70
CA TRP A 117 -9.55 9.07 -10.25
C TRP A 117 -10.44 8.78 -11.45
N GLN A 118 -10.03 7.82 -12.28
CA GLN A 118 -10.91 7.31 -13.32
C GLN A 118 -11.79 6.21 -12.74
N LEU A 119 -13.10 6.43 -12.68
CA LEU A 119 -14.05 5.36 -12.34
C LEU A 119 -14.01 4.26 -13.42
N PRO A 120 -13.72 3.00 -13.04
CA PRO A 120 -13.82 1.89 -13.96
C PRO A 120 -15.27 1.60 -14.33
N ARG A 121 -15.46 0.88 -15.44
CA ARG A 121 -16.79 0.44 -15.88
C ARG A 121 -17.48 -0.37 -14.78
N GLY A 122 -18.73 0.00 -14.45
CA GLY A 122 -19.52 -0.71 -13.43
C GLY A 122 -19.23 -0.31 -11.98
N ALA A 123 -18.25 0.58 -11.75
CA ALA A 123 -18.12 1.28 -10.48
C ALA A 123 -19.21 2.36 -10.38
N THR A 124 -19.82 2.48 -9.20
CA THR A 124 -20.86 3.46 -8.87
C THR A 124 -20.35 4.56 -7.95
N GLY A 125 -19.11 4.44 -7.47
CA GLY A 125 -18.54 5.36 -6.50
C GLY A 125 -17.21 4.86 -5.95
N ALA A 126 -16.78 5.45 -4.84
CA ALA A 126 -15.57 5.04 -4.12
C ALA A 126 -15.68 5.32 -2.61
N VAL A 127 -14.93 4.56 -1.83
CA VAL A 127 -14.63 4.84 -0.42
C VAL A 127 -13.24 5.47 -0.33
N ILE A 128 -13.12 6.55 0.43
CA ILE A 128 -11.89 7.31 0.64
C ILE A 128 -11.42 7.07 2.06
N PHE A 129 -10.16 6.69 2.19
CA PHE A 129 -9.46 6.56 3.46
C PHE A 129 -8.34 7.59 3.53
N LYS A 130 -8.16 8.24 4.68
CA LYS A 130 -6.99 9.05 5.03
C LYS A 130 -6.27 8.37 6.18
N ASN A 131 -4.99 8.05 6.00
CA ASN A 131 -4.16 7.35 6.99
C ASN A 131 -4.80 6.04 7.51
N ASN A 132 -5.45 5.29 6.61
CA ASN A 132 -6.24 4.07 6.86
C ASN A 132 -7.58 4.26 7.60
N LEU A 133 -7.97 5.47 7.93
CA LEU A 133 -9.31 5.76 8.46
C LEU A 133 -10.25 6.12 7.31
N GLU A 134 -11.43 5.51 7.24
CA GLU A 134 -12.47 5.90 6.29
C GLU A 134 -12.95 7.32 6.61
N ILE A 135 -12.91 8.21 5.63
CA ILE A 135 -13.34 9.61 5.79
C ILE A 135 -14.54 9.97 4.91
N ALA A 136 -14.79 9.22 3.83
CA ALA A 136 -15.92 9.46 2.95
C ALA A 136 -16.29 8.24 2.09
N SER A 137 -17.55 8.20 1.66
CA SER A 137 -18.05 7.36 0.57
C SER A 137 -18.77 8.28 -0.42
N VAL A 138 -18.39 8.23 -1.70
CA VAL A 138 -18.88 9.16 -2.73
C VAL A 138 -19.37 8.40 -3.96
N ASP A 139 -20.34 8.96 -4.67
CA ASP A 139 -20.86 8.48 -5.96
C ASP A 139 -20.20 9.17 -7.17
N SER A 140 -19.07 9.84 -6.94
CA SER A 140 -18.29 10.60 -7.90
C SER A 140 -16.91 9.98 -8.17
N ASP A 141 -16.19 10.58 -9.12
CA ASP A 141 -14.81 10.25 -9.51
C ASP A 141 -13.77 11.22 -8.93
N ASN A 142 -14.19 11.98 -7.92
CA ASN A 142 -13.40 12.98 -7.24
C ASN A 142 -13.93 13.25 -5.83
N PHE A 143 -13.05 13.75 -4.97
CA PHE A 143 -13.36 14.12 -3.59
C PHE A 143 -12.45 15.27 -3.16
N ARG A 144 -12.98 16.18 -2.35
CA ARG A 144 -12.21 17.25 -1.70
C ARG A 144 -12.19 17.00 -0.20
N ASP A 145 -11.00 16.81 0.35
CA ASP A 145 -10.76 16.86 1.79
C ASP A 145 -10.46 18.30 2.20
N THR A 146 -11.18 18.83 3.18
CA THR A 146 -10.93 20.15 3.80
C THR A 146 -10.48 20.02 5.25
N ASP A 147 -10.47 18.81 5.80
CA ASP A 147 -9.94 18.51 7.14
C ASP A 147 -8.45 18.15 7.03
N VAL A 148 -7.68 19.09 6.49
CA VAL A 148 -6.25 18.94 6.21
C VAL A 148 -5.44 19.88 7.08
N VAL A 149 -4.22 19.45 7.42
CA VAL A 149 -3.28 20.24 8.21
C VAL A 149 -2.14 20.72 7.30
N PRO A 150 -1.90 22.03 7.14
CA PRO A 150 -0.75 22.55 6.42
C PRO A 150 0.55 21.88 6.89
N GLY A 151 1.36 21.39 5.96
CA GLY A 151 2.62 20.68 6.23
C GLY A 151 2.50 19.19 6.47
N GLU A 152 1.28 18.64 6.55
CA GLU A 152 1.12 17.21 6.74
C GLU A 152 1.52 16.40 5.48
N LEU A 153 2.10 15.22 5.72
CA LEU A 153 2.19 14.17 4.73
C LEU A 153 1.03 13.19 4.97
N ALA A 154 0.01 13.26 4.12
CA ALA A 154 -1.18 12.42 4.20
C ALA A 154 -1.11 11.26 3.20
N SER A 155 -1.51 10.06 3.64
CA SER A 155 -1.66 8.89 2.78
C SER A 155 -3.14 8.64 2.52
N TYR A 156 -3.61 8.92 1.30
CA TYR A 156 -4.98 8.64 0.90
C TYR A 156 -5.05 7.28 0.22
N ARG A 157 -6.13 6.53 0.45
CA ARG A 157 -6.48 5.35 -0.33
C ARG A 157 -7.89 5.52 -0.86
N VAL A 158 -8.05 5.32 -2.17
CA VAL A 158 -9.34 5.36 -2.84
C VAL A 158 -9.65 3.95 -3.32
N GLU A 159 -10.79 3.42 -2.91
CA GLU A 159 -11.26 2.09 -3.29
C GLU A 159 -12.61 2.18 -3.99
N THR A 160 -12.67 1.73 -5.24
CA THR A 160 -13.94 1.72 -5.99
C THR A 160 -15.00 0.84 -5.34
N VAL A 161 -16.25 1.30 -5.41
CA VAL A 161 -17.46 0.55 -5.04
C VAL A 161 -18.25 0.26 -6.32
N GLY A 162 -18.75 -0.96 -6.46
CA GLY A 162 -19.57 -1.33 -7.61
C GLY A 162 -19.88 -2.81 -7.71
N ASN A 163 -20.72 -3.14 -8.69
CA ASN A 163 -21.21 -4.50 -8.89
C ASN A 163 -20.23 -5.39 -9.67
N ASP A 164 -19.29 -4.77 -10.42
CA ASP A 164 -18.28 -5.50 -11.19
C ASP A 164 -16.90 -5.43 -10.54
N SER A 165 -16.64 -6.38 -9.66
CA SER A 165 -15.32 -6.52 -9.03
C SER A 165 -14.18 -6.90 -9.98
N ALA A 166 -14.47 -7.35 -11.22
CA ALA A 166 -13.42 -7.58 -12.20
C ALA A 166 -12.85 -6.26 -12.74
N GLU A 167 -13.65 -5.20 -12.67
CA GLU A 167 -13.31 -3.88 -13.16
C GLU A 167 -12.82 -2.94 -12.07
N ALA A 168 -12.99 -3.30 -10.79
CA ALA A 168 -12.58 -2.49 -9.66
C ALA A 168 -11.10 -2.06 -9.71
N ALA A 169 -10.83 -0.91 -9.09
CA ALA A 169 -9.51 -0.31 -8.94
C ALA A 169 -9.32 0.19 -7.50
N THR A 170 -8.06 0.24 -7.08
CA THR A 170 -7.63 0.85 -5.82
C THR A 170 -6.41 1.71 -6.08
N TRP A 171 -6.41 2.93 -5.55
CA TRP A 171 -5.29 3.87 -5.63
C TRP A 171 -4.82 4.23 -4.23
N GLY A 172 -3.52 4.47 -4.09
CA GLY A 172 -2.97 5.17 -2.94
C GLY A 172 -2.20 6.41 -3.40
N LEU A 173 -2.49 7.54 -2.77
CA LEU A 173 -2.00 8.85 -3.14
C LEU A 173 -1.24 9.41 -1.94
N GLU A 174 0.06 9.66 -2.13
CA GLU A 174 0.92 10.25 -1.10
C GLU A 174 0.97 11.76 -1.31
N VAL A 175 0.29 12.49 -0.43
CA VAL A 175 0.02 13.92 -0.59
C VAL A 175 0.80 14.72 0.44
N THR A 176 1.55 15.71 -0.02
CA THR A 176 2.16 16.73 0.87
C THR A 176 1.30 17.98 0.83
N VAL A 177 0.70 18.35 1.96
CA VAL A 177 -0.14 19.55 2.07
C VAL A 177 0.78 20.77 2.26
N PRO A 178 0.71 21.81 1.40
CA PRO A 178 1.58 22.98 1.52
C PRO A 178 1.41 23.76 2.84
N GLU A 179 2.49 24.21 3.47
CA GLU A 179 2.46 25.01 4.72
C GLU A 179 2.13 26.51 4.53
N GLY A 180 2.17 27.00 3.28
CA GLY A 180 2.16 28.43 2.97
C GLY A 180 0.77 29.09 2.87
N SER A 181 0.71 30.26 2.24
CA SER A 181 -0.52 31.08 2.14
C SER A 181 -1.48 30.68 1.01
N GLY A 182 -1.20 29.63 0.24
CA GLY A 182 -1.95 29.28 -0.97
C GLY A 182 -1.71 30.22 -2.15
N SER A 183 -0.92 31.28 -1.96
CA SER A 183 -0.44 32.15 -3.04
C SER A 183 0.42 31.38 -4.05
N GLN A 184 0.46 31.86 -5.29
CA GLN A 184 1.22 31.23 -6.37
C GLN A 184 2.70 30.97 -6.00
N SER A 185 3.34 31.91 -5.31
CA SER A 185 4.74 31.76 -4.88
C SER A 185 4.90 30.66 -3.83
N SER A 186 3.99 30.60 -2.85
CA SER A 186 4.02 29.56 -1.82
C SER A 186 3.78 28.16 -2.40
N ILE A 187 2.83 28.02 -3.34
CA ILE A 187 2.57 26.77 -4.05
C ILE A 187 3.74 26.39 -4.96
N SER A 188 4.42 27.37 -5.55
CA SER A 188 5.63 27.12 -6.35
C SER A 188 6.77 26.56 -5.51
N SER A 189 6.95 27.06 -4.27
CA SER A 189 7.92 26.51 -3.33
C SER A 189 7.57 25.07 -2.98
N ALA A 190 6.32 24.80 -2.60
CA ALA A 190 5.87 23.45 -2.27
C ALA A 190 6.04 22.47 -3.44
N ALA A 191 5.72 22.89 -4.67
CA ALA A 191 5.93 22.08 -5.87
C ALA A 191 7.42 21.75 -6.09
N SER A 192 8.32 22.70 -5.83
CA SER A 192 9.76 22.47 -5.89
C SER A 192 10.21 21.46 -4.83
N ASP A 193 9.77 21.60 -3.58
CA ASP A 193 10.17 20.72 -2.48
C ASP A 193 9.70 19.27 -2.70
N ILE A 194 8.45 19.10 -3.13
CA ILE A 194 7.87 17.79 -3.47
C ILE A 194 8.63 17.15 -4.63
N SER A 195 9.00 17.94 -5.64
CA SER A 195 9.77 17.46 -6.78
C SER A 195 11.18 17.00 -6.38
N VAL A 196 11.87 17.77 -5.54
CA VAL A 196 13.18 17.41 -5.00
C VAL A 196 13.09 16.14 -4.16
N ALA A 197 12.06 16.00 -3.32
CA ALA A 197 11.83 14.79 -2.53
C ALA A 197 11.58 13.56 -3.40
N ALA A 198 10.80 13.68 -4.49
CA ALA A 198 10.60 12.61 -5.45
C ALA A 198 11.91 12.24 -6.18
N ALA A 199 12.69 13.22 -6.61
CA ALA A 199 13.98 13.00 -7.27
C ALA A 199 15.02 12.37 -6.33
N ALA A 200 15.03 12.73 -5.05
CA ALA A 200 15.91 12.14 -4.04
C ALA A 200 15.62 10.64 -3.82
N ARG A 201 14.44 10.15 -4.18
CA ARG A 201 14.08 8.74 -4.10
C ARG A 201 14.78 7.96 -5.22
N THR A 202 15.89 7.30 -4.88
CA THR A 202 16.67 6.48 -5.81
C THR A 202 16.16 5.04 -5.90
N THR A 203 15.51 4.54 -4.84
CA THR A 203 14.97 3.18 -4.81
C THR A 203 13.58 3.11 -4.22
N SER A 204 12.85 2.05 -4.54
CA SER A 204 11.60 1.65 -3.90
C SER A 204 11.46 0.14 -3.98
N ALA A 205 10.51 -0.46 -3.27
CA ALA A 205 10.11 -1.83 -3.57
C ALA A 205 8.68 -2.10 -3.14
N VAL A 206 8.13 -3.08 -3.84
CA VAL A 206 6.86 -3.69 -3.52
C VAL A 206 7.12 -5.10 -3.03
N ARG A 207 6.45 -5.48 -1.95
CA ARG A 207 6.44 -6.83 -1.42
C ARG A 207 5.04 -7.37 -1.43
N HIS A 208 4.84 -8.54 -2.04
CA HIS A 208 3.70 -9.39 -1.75
C HIS A 208 4.15 -10.52 -0.86
N GLN A 209 3.41 -10.78 0.20
CA GLN A 209 3.65 -11.95 1.03
C GLN A 209 2.35 -12.54 1.57
N THR A 210 2.46 -13.79 1.99
CA THR A 210 1.37 -14.53 2.59
C THR A 210 1.79 -15.09 3.93
N PHE A 211 0.83 -15.30 4.81
CA PHE A 211 1.08 -15.95 6.09
C PHE A 211 -0.17 -16.61 6.65
N ILE A 212 0.02 -17.62 7.48
CA ILE A 212 -1.06 -18.23 8.25
C ILE A 212 -1.04 -17.58 9.65
N PRO A 213 -2.11 -16.90 10.08
CA PRO A 213 -2.09 -16.17 11.35
C PRO A 213 -2.01 -17.09 12.57
N MET A 214 -2.49 -18.32 12.46
CA MET A 214 -2.45 -19.34 13.51
C MET A 214 -1.04 -19.94 13.68
N ALA A 215 -0.77 -20.53 14.84
CA ALA A 215 0.46 -21.31 15.06
C ALA A 215 0.44 -22.68 14.37
N LYS A 216 -0.74 -23.29 14.27
CA LYS A 216 -0.97 -24.59 13.64
C LYS A 216 -2.29 -24.59 12.87
N VAL A 217 -2.38 -25.42 11.84
CA VAL A 217 -3.61 -25.68 11.08
C VAL A 217 -3.78 -27.18 10.94
N ASN A 218 -5.00 -27.68 11.10
CA ASN A 218 -5.29 -29.11 10.91
C ASN A 218 -4.91 -29.54 9.50
N ALA A 219 -4.35 -30.75 9.38
CA ALA A 219 -4.17 -31.38 8.07
C ALA A 219 -5.52 -31.61 7.38
N PRO A 220 -5.58 -31.50 6.04
CA PRO A 220 -6.79 -31.82 5.32
C PRO A 220 -7.11 -33.32 5.45
N PRO A 221 -8.39 -33.73 5.29
CA PRO A 221 -8.80 -35.13 5.41
C PRO A 221 -8.06 -36.07 4.44
N ALA A 222 -7.70 -35.57 3.25
CA ALA A 222 -7.03 -36.31 2.19
C ALA A 222 -6.08 -35.40 1.39
N GLY A 223 -5.28 -36.01 0.51
CA GLY A 223 -4.44 -35.30 -0.47
C GLY A 223 -3.03 -34.95 0.01
N CYS A 224 -2.67 -35.27 1.26
CA CYS A 224 -1.33 -35.03 1.84
C CYS A 224 -0.57 -36.32 2.16
N GLY A 225 -0.86 -37.39 1.42
CA GLY A 225 -0.28 -38.71 1.63
C GLY A 225 -0.45 -39.19 3.06
N GLN A 226 0.63 -39.69 3.67
CA GLN A 226 0.68 -40.16 5.06
C GLN A 226 0.39 -39.07 6.12
N TYR A 227 0.41 -37.79 5.74
CA TYR A 227 0.15 -36.66 6.63
C TYR A 227 -1.26 -36.08 6.46
N SER A 228 -2.19 -36.89 5.94
CA SER A 228 -3.61 -36.53 5.85
C SER A 228 -4.37 -36.95 7.12
N GLY A 229 -5.47 -36.25 7.41
CA GLY A 229 -6.42 -36.62 8.45
C GLY A 229 -6.17 -35.98 9.82
N SER A 230 -7.07 -36.25 10.76
CA SER A 230 -7.20 -35.54 12.04
C SER A 230 -6.03 -35.69 13.00
N LYS A 231 -5.07 -36.58 12.73
CA LYS A 231 -3.90 -36.85 13.57
C LYS A 231 -2.75 -35.86 13.34
N PHE A 232 -2.81 -35.02 12.29
CA PHE A 232 -1.70 -34.16 11.89
C PHE A 232 -2.07 -32.69 11.85
N GLU A 233 -1.08 -31.85 12.10
CA GLU A 233 -1.17 -30.39 11.99
C GLU A 233 0.04 -29.84 11.22
N PHE A 234 -0.20 -28.83 10.39
CA PHE A 234 0.82 -28.06 9.70
C PHE A 234 1.15 -26.78 10.47
N ASP A 235 2.38 -26.30 10.38
CA ASP A 235 2.75 -25.02 10.97
C ASP A 235 2.08 -23.83 10.25
N GLY A 236 1.63 -22.87 11.04
CA GLY A 236 1.40 -21.51 10.57
C GLY A 236 2.52 -20.57 10.98
N ASN A 237 2.29 -19.26 10.84
CA ASN A 237 3.30 -18.24 11.15
C ASN A 237 3.08 -17.58 12.52
N ASN A 238 1.94 -17.82 13.19
CA ASN A 238 1.60 -17.26 14.49
C ASN A 238 1.85 -15.74 14.61
N ARG A 239 1.31 -14.96 13.66
CA ARG A 239 1.53 -13.52 13.64
C ARG A 239 0.32 -12.76 13.12
N SER A 240 0.33 -11.45 13.34
CA SER A 240 -0.57 -10.49 12.70
C SER A 240 0.08 -9.84 11.48
N TRP A 241 -0.58 -8.81 10.93
CA TRP A 241 -0.10 -7.98 9.82
C TRP A 241 1.25 -7.35 10.16
N ASN A 242 2.29 -7.78 9.43
CA ASN A 242 3.64 -7.28 9.61
C ASN A 242 4.42 -7.53 8.30
N PRO A 243 4.67 -6.48 7.50
CA PRO A 243 5.39 -6.58 6.22
C PRO A 243 6.79 -7.22 6.30
N THR A 244 7.41 -7.25 7.48
CA THR A 244 8.75 -7.83 7.70
C THR A 244 8.70 -9.20 8.38
N GLY A 245 7.56 -9.62 8.92
CA GLY A 245 7.39 -10.87 9.67
C GLY A 245 7.54 -12.16 8.84
N GLY A 246 7.47 -13.32 9.50
CA GLY A 246 7.55 -14.62 8.83
C GLY A 246 6.47 -14.83 7.76
N TYR A 247 6.71 -15.62 6.73
CA TYR A 247 5.78 -15.78 5.60
C TYR A 247 5.60 -17.24 5.22
N LYS A 248 4.60 -17.55 4.37
CA LYS A 248 4.52 -18.81 3.62
C LYS A 248 5.07 -18.64 2.21
N THR A 249 4.67 -17.56 1.53
CA THR A 249 5.29 -17.10 0.28
C THR A 249 5.68 -15.64 0.42
N ARG A 250 6.77 -15.23 -0.23
CA ARG A 250 7.18 -13.84 -0.36
C ARG A 250 7.77 -13.61 -1.74
N VAL A 251 7.44 -12.47 -2.33
CA VAL A 251 8.10 -11.92 -3.50
C VAL A 251 8.27 -10.42 -3.29
N THR A 252 9.49 -9.92 -3.47
CA THR A 252 9.81 -8.48 -3.38
C THR A 252 10.38 -8.04 -4.72
N ALA A 253 9.93 -6.89 -5.20
CA ALA A 253 10.39 -6.24 -6.41
C ALA A 253 11.07 -4.92 -6.05
N GLY A 254 12.39 -4.92 -5.93
CA GLY A 254 13.18 -3.70 -5.82
C GLY A 254 13.21 -2.94 -7.13
N ILE A 255 12.95 -1.64 -7.07
CA ILE A 255 12.90 -0.69 -8.18
C ILE A 255 14.05 0.30 -7.99
N ASP A 256 14.86 0.48 -9.03
CA ASP A 256 15.91 1.49 -9.10
C ASP A 256 15.52 2.58 -10.08
N TRP A 257 15.23 3.74 -9.52
CA TRP A 257 14.79 4.92 -10.26
C TRP A 257 15.94 5.60 -11.00
N THR A 258 17.20 5.39 -10.57
CA THR A 258 18.38 5.90 -11.27
C THR A 258 18.64 5.15 -12.58
N GLN A 259 18.11 3.94 -12.70
CA GLN A 259 18.15 3.13 -13.93
C GLN A 259 16.77 3.03 -14.58
N ASN A 260 16.04 4.15 -14.66
CA ASN A 260 14.74 4.24 -15.34
C ASN A 260 13.73 3.19 -14.84
N GLY A 261 13.63 3.02 -13.52
CA GLY A 261 12.71 2.07 -12.88
C GLY A 261 13.07 0.59 -13.08
N LYS A 262 14.36 0.26 -13.28
CA LYS A 262 14.81 -1.13 -13.46
C LYS A 262 14.59 -1.94 -12.19
N LEU A 263 14.26 -3.23 -12.36
CA LEU A 263 14.21 -4.14 -11.22
C LEU A 263 15.62 -4.53 -10.77
N THR A 264 15.99 -4.20 -9.53
CA THR A 264 17.31 -4.52 -8.95
C THR A 264 17.31 -5.76 -8.09
N SER A 265 16.19 -6.08 -7.44
CA SER A 265 16.07 -7.27 -6.59
C SER A 265 14.67 -7.87 -6.69
N ALA A 266 14.52 -8.87 -7.55
CA ALA A 266 13.36 -9.74 -7.56
C ALA A 266 13.63 -10.94 -6.63
N THR A 267 13.49 -10.74 -5.31
CA THR A 267 13.68 -11.84 -4.35
C THR A 267 12.38 -12.61 -4.19
N LYS A 268 12.47 -13.94 -4.14
CA LYS A 268 11.33 -14.83 -3.93
C LYS A 268 11.67 -15.93 -2.95
N GLY A 269 10.68 -16.33 -2.16
CA GLY A 269 10.87 -17.35 -1.14
C GLY A 269 9.58 -18.07 -0.77
N VAL A 270 9.73 -19.33 -0.40
CA VAL A 270 8.71 -20.15 0.24
C VAL A 270 9.30 -20.63 1.56
N SER A 271 8.59 -20.44 2.68
CA SER A 271 9.08 -20.96 3.96
C SER A 271 8.96 -22.48 4.01
N PRO A 272 9.81 -23.19 4.77
CA PRO A 272 9.61 -24.60 5.03
C PRO A 272 8.22 -24.88 5.64
N THR A 273 7.55 -25.90 5.13
CA THR A 273 6.35 -26.47 5.73
C THR A 273 6.77 -27.54 6.74
N LYS A 274 6.18 -27.52 7.93
CA LYS A 274 6.47 -28.45 9.02
C LYS A 274 5.20 -29.18 9.45
N VAL A 275 5.28 -30.51 9.57
CA VAL A 275 4.16 -31.38 9.98
C VAL A 275 4.39 -31.86 11.40
N TYR A 276 3.34 -31.86 12.21
CA TYR A 276 3.36 -32.27 13.61
C TYR A 276 2.30 -33.33 13.87
N ASN A 277 2.59 -34.22 14.82
CA ASN A 277 1.55 -35.05 15.43
C ASN A 277 0.66 -34.15 16.31
N LYS A 278 -0.64 -34.20 16.11
CA LYS A 278 -1.60 -33.32 16.81
C LYS A 278 -1.68 -33.57 18.30
N SER A 279 -1.58 -34.83 18.74
CA SER A 279 -1.69 -35.21 20.15
C SER A 279 -0.38 -34.93 20.90
N THR A 280 0.74 -35.39 20.36
CA THR A 280 2.04 -35.28 21.05
C THR A 280 2.78 -33.98 20.78
N LYS A 281 2.31 -33.17 19.82
CA LYS A 281 2.96 -31.95 19.30
C LYS A 281 4.39 -32.15 18.79
N LYS A 282 4.81 -33.40 18.56
CA LYS A 282 6.14 -33.74 18.03
C LYS A 282 6.24 -33.40 16.54
N LEU A 283 7.33 -32.75 16.13
CA LEU A 283 7.67 -32.53 14.72
C LEU A 283 7.92 -33.88 14.04
N LEU A 284 7.24 -34.11 12.93
CA LEU A 284 7.33 -35.35 12.14
C LEU A 284 8.13 -35.16 10.86
N ALA A 285 7.94 -34.04 10.17
CA ALA A 285 8.62 -33.78 8.90
C ALA A 285 8.74 -32.28 8.61
N THR A 286 9.73 -31.92 7.79
CA THR A 286 9.91 -30.58 7.23
C THR A 286 10.23 -30.70 5.74
N LYS A 287 9.57 -29.90 4.90
CA LYS A 287 9.84 -29.83 3.46
C LYS A 287 9.50 -28.45 2.93
N THR A 288 10.25 -27.97 1.94
CA THR A 288 10.02 -26.66 1.31
C THR A 288 9.48 -26.86 -0.09
N ALA A 289 8.42 -26.14 -0.46
CA ALA A 289 7.91 -26.14 -1.82
C ALA A 289 8.79 -25.28 -2.75
N SER A 290 8.74 -25.59 -4.04
CA SER A 290 9.47 -24.82 -5.05
C SER A 290 8.95 -23.38 -5.15
N SER A 291 9.88 -22.43 -5.32
CA SER A 291 9.59 -21.04 -5.67
C SER A 291 9.65 -20.77 -7.19
N ALA A 292 9.76 -21.82 -8.01
CA ALA A 292 9.90 -21.69 -9.46
C ALA A 292 8.77 -20.87 -10.10
N ASN A 293 7.52 -21.09 -9.65
CA ASN A 293 6.32 -20.41 -10.16
C ASN A 293 5.96 -19.12 -9.40
N ILE A 294 6.93 -18.55 -8.69
CA ILE A 294 6.83 -17.21 -8.12
C ILE A 294 7.68 -16.28 -8.98
N SER A 295 7.10 -15.17 -9.42
CA SER A 295 7.80 -14.16 -10.21
C SER A 295 7.22 -12.78 -10.04
N VAL A 296 8.07 -11.79 -10.32
CA VAL A 296 7.68 -10.42 -10.56
C VAL A 296 8.38 -9.94 -11.83
N SER A 297 7.63 -9.27 -12.70
CA SER A 297 8.16 -8.69 -13.93
C SER A 297 7.73 -7.24 -14.06
N ARG A 298 8.65 -6.40 -14.51
CA ARG A 298 8.34 -5.06 -15.00
C ARG A 298 7.64 -5.16 -16.35
N LEU A 299 6.62 -4.34 -16.57
CA LEU A 299 5.92 -4.24 -17.86
C LEU A 299 6.50 -3.11 -18.72
N SER A 300 6.30 -3.20 -20.04
CA SER A 300 6.92 -2.32 -21.05
C SER A 300 6.57 -0.84 -20.91
N LEU A 301 5.49 -0.51 -20.21
CA LEU A 301 4.96 0.85 -20.07
C LEU A 301 5.65 1.67 -18.96
N SER A 302 6.66 1.09 -18.31
CA SER A 302 7.36 1.73 -17.18
C SER A 302 8.44 2.71 -17.66
N ASN A 303 8.62 3.80 -16.92
CA ASN A 303 9.60 4.85 -17.17
C ASN A 303 10.26 5.31 -15.84
N SER A 304 10.90 6.50 -15.84
CA SER A 304 11.65 7.02 -14.70
C SER A 304 10.76 7.59 -13.58
N LYS A 305 9.48 7.80 -13.88
CA LYS A 305 8.45 8.34 -12.98
C LYS A 305 7.56 7.25 -12.42
N GLU A 306 7.26 6.21 -13.20
CA GLU A 306 6.38 5.12 -12.78
C GLU A 306 6.79 3.77 -13.34
N VAL A 307 6.50 2.72 -12.57
CA VAL A 307 6.77 1.33 -12.95
C VAL A 307 5.51 0.49 -12.78
N ASP A 308 5.17 -0.20 -13.85
CA ASP A 308 4.16 -1.24 -13.88
C ASP A 308 4.77 -2.60 -13.53
N LEU A 309 4.22 -3.24 -12.51
CA LEU A 309 4.66 -4.53 -12.00
C LEU A 309 3.58 -5.59 -12.16
N ARG A 310 3.94 -6.75 -12.69
CA ARG A 310 3.12 -7.96 -12.66
C ARG A 310 3.69 -8.96 -11.69
N PHE A 311 2.92 -9.30 -10.67
CA PHE A 311 3.22 -10.34 -9.71
C PHE A 311 2.50 -11.63 -10.08
N LYS A 312 3.18 -12.77 -9.92
CA LYS A 312 2.61 -14.11 -9.98
C LYS A 312 3.16 -14.93 -8.83
N VAL A 313 2.28 -15.55 -8.08
CA VAL A 313 2.61 -16.45 -6.97
C VAL A 313 1.83 -17.74 -7.19
N HIS A 314 2.55 -18.85 -7.24
CA HIS A 314 1.98 -20.18 -7.14
C HIS A 314 2.95 -21.04 -6.33
N ALA A 315 2.49 -21.54 -5.18
CA ALA A 315 3.25 -22.46 -4.34
C ALA A 315 2.31 -23.50 -3.70
N GLY A 316 2.49 -24.77 -4.09
CA GLY A 316 1.77 -25.90 -3.48
C GLY A 316 2.31 -26.28 -2.10
N ASN A 317 1.55 -27.05 -1.34
CA ASN A 317 2.08 -27.69 -0.13
C ASN A 317 2.96 -28.89 -0.54
N PRO A 318 4.24 -28.94 -0.15
CA PRO A 318 5.16 -29.98 -0.64
C PRO A 318 4.90 -31.39 -0.10
N PHE A 319 4.01 -31.53 0.88
CA PHE A 319 3.51 -32.81 1.39
C PHE A 319 2.22 -33.26 0.73
N CYS A 320 1.61 -32.42 -0.10
CA CYS A 320 0.32 -32.69 -0.70
C CYS A 320 0.43 -32.77 -2.22
N THR A 321 -0.10 -33.86 -2.78
CA THR A 321 0.00 -34.22 -4.19
C THR A 321 -1.36 -34.65 -4.70
N GLY A 322 -1.68 -34.32 -5.95
CA GLY A 322 -2.92 -34.75 -6.60
C GLY A 322 -4.16 -33.91 -6.27
N VAL A 323 -4.05 -32.90 -5.40
CA VAL A 323 -5.12 -31.91 -5.16
C VAL A 323 -4.58 -30.54 -5.54
N PRO A 324 -5.32 -29.72 -6.31
CA PRO A 324 -4.91 -28.34 -6.62
C PRO A 324 -5.05 -27.46 -5.37
N ASN A 325 -4.04 -27.53 -4.48
CA ASN A 325 -4.00 -26.87 -3.17
C ASN A 325 -2.80 -25.92 -3.02
N ALA A 326 -2.72 -24.94 -3.92
CA ALA A 326 -1.63 -23.96 -3.94
C ALA A 326 -2.08 -22.61 -3.38
N ILE A 327 -1.12 -21.92 -2.76
CA ILE A 327 -1.22 -20.47 -2.56
C ILE A 327 -1.08 -19.83 -3.93
N GLU A 328 -2.11 -19.12 -4.38
CA GLU A 328 -2.12 -18.45 -5.67
C GLU A 328 -2.48 -16.97 -5.52
N ALA A 329 -1.72 -16.12 -6.21
CA ALA A 329 -2.03 -14.72 -6.41
C ALA A 329 -1.45 -14.25 -7.75
N ALA A 330 -2.19 -13.43 -8.47
CA ALA A 330 -1.68 -12.75 -9.66
C ALA A 330 -2.30 -11.36 -9.74
N PHE A 331 -1.47 -10.33 -9.78
CA PHE A 331 -1.94 -8.95 -9.83
C PHE A 331 -0.98 -8.05 -10.58
N THR A 332 -1.52 -6.95 -11.08
CA THR A 332 -0.77 -5.87 -11.72
C THR A 332 -0.97 -4.59 -10.93
N MET A 333 0.13 -3.88 -10.67
CA MET A 333 0.09 -2.59 -10.00
C MET A 333 1.07 -1.61 -10.62
N THR A 334 0.77 -0.33 -10.48
CA THR A 334 1.66 0.78 -10.83
C THR A 334 2.20 1.37 -9.54
N VAL A 335 3.48 1.73 -9.53
CA VAL A 335 4.11 2.49 -8.45
C VAL A 335 4.81 3.68 -9.07
N THR A 336 4.59 4.86 -8.51
CA THR A 336 5.30 6.07 -8.90
C THR A 336 6.54 6.27 -8.03
N ARG A 337 7.53 6.96 -8.58
CA ARG A 337 8.68 7.44 -7.83
C ARG A 337 8.29 8.49 -6.80
N ALA A 338 7.16 9.19 -6.94
CA ALA A 338 6.63 10.10 -5.91
C ALA A 338 6.04 9.36 -4.70
N GLY A 339 5.65 8.08 -4.85
CA GLY A 339 5.20 7.21 -3.77
C GLY A 339 3.72 6.78 -3.89
N SER A 340 2.96 7.44 -4.76
CA SER A 340 1.62 7.03 -5.17
C SER A 340 1.64 5.69 -5.91
N TRP A 341 0.53 4.95 -5.88
CA TRP A 341 0.40 3.61 -6.47
C TRP A 341 -1.04 3.30 -6.87
N SER A 342 -1.23 2.29 -7.74
CA SER A 342 -2.56 1.71 -8.00
C SER A 342 -2.49 0.20 -8.18
N ILE A 343 -3.47 -0.52 -7.64
CA ILE A 343 -3.73 -1.93 -8.00
C ILE A 343 -4.78 -1.93 -9.11
N ILE A 344 -4.34 -2.24 -10.33
CA ILE A 344 -5.17 -2.12 -11.54
C ILE A 344 -6.01 -3.38 -11.78
N SER A 345 -5.46 -4.54 -11.42
CA SER A 345 -6.14 -5.81 -11.56
C SER A 345 -5.47 -6.86 -10.70
N GLY A 346 -6.22 -7.87 -10.32
CA GLY A 346 -5.62 -9.07 -9.76
C GLY A 346 -6.58 -9.86 -8.91
N GLU A 347 -6.14 -11.07 -8.60
CA GLU A 347 -6.86 -11.96 -7.72
C GLU A 347 -5.92 -12.81 -6.89
N HIS A 348 -6.42 -13.31 -5.77
CA HIS A 348 -5.72 -14.28 -4.94
C HIS A 348 -6.71 -15.27 -4.29
N ARG A 349 -6.17 -16.39 -3.80
CA ARG A 349 -6.94 -17.38 -3.04
C ARG A 349 -7.36 -16.84 -1.68
N GLN A 350 -8.48 -17.32 -1.15
CA GLN A 350 -8.95 -16.91 0.18
C GLN A 350 -8.25 -17.62 1.34
N MET A 351 -7.13 -18.30 1.08
CA MET A 351 -6.25 -18.85 2.09
C MET A 351 -4.81 -18.87 1.53
N PRO A 352 -3.81 -18.39 2.28
CA PRO A 352 -3.88 -17.89 3.66
C PRO A 352 -4.15 -16.37 3.71
N ASN A 353 -3.62 -15.64 4.70
CA ASN A 353 -3.65 -14.17 4.66
C ASN A 353 -2.74 -13.66 3.56
N HIS A 354 -3.15 -12.57 2.90
CA HIS A 354 -2.36 -11.87 1.89
C HIS A 354 -2.10 -10.44 2.31
N GLU A 355 -0.89 -9.95 2.09
CA GLU A 355 -0.56 -8.54 2.25
C GLU A 355 0.36 -8.05 1.13
N ILE A 356 0.11 -6.82 0.67
CA ILE A 356 1.01 -6.07 -0.21
C ILE A 356 1.52 -4.89 0.58
N ALA A 357 2.84 -4.69 0.54
CA ALA A 357 3.50 -3.58 1.20
C ALA A 357 4.44 -2.84 0.25
N ILE A 358 4.61 -1.54 0.46
CA ILE A 358 5.49 -0.68 -0.32
C ILE A 358 6.52 -0.03 0.61
N HIS A 359 7.75 0.17 0.13
CA HIS A 359 8.71 1.10 0.71
C HIS A 359 9.18 2.12 -0.34
N GLY A 360 9.25 3.39 0.07
CA GLY A 360 9.68 4.51 -0.78
C GLY A 360 11.18 4.85 -0.62
N GLY A 361 12.06 3.84 -0.59
CA GLY A 361 13.51 4.02 -0.41
C GLY A 361 13.96 3.73 1.02
N ASN A 362 14.18 4.77 1.83
CA ASN A 362 14.77 4.67 3.18
C ASN A 362 13.77 4.39 4.32
N GLY A 363 12.48 4.27 4.00
CA GLY A 363 11.41 4.03 4.97
C GLY A 363 11.16 2.54 5.25
N ALA A 364 10.43 2.26 6.33
CA ALA A 364 9.88 0.94 6.58
C ALA A 364 8.81 0.57 5.53
N PHE A 365 8.63 -0.72 5.30
CA PHE A 365 7.50 -1.20 4.52
C PHE A 365 6.18 -0.84 5.22
N ARG A 366 5.25 -0.24 4.48
CA ARG A 366 3.86 -0.04 4.91
C ARG A 366 2.93 -0.96 4.13
N ASN A 367 1.96 -1.56 4.81
CA ASN A 367 0.91 -2.32 4.14
C ASN A 367 -0.01 -1.36 3.37
N VAL A 368 -0.22 -1.67 2.09
CA VAL A 368 -1.15 -0.97 1.19
C VAL A 368 -2.37 -1.82 0.84
N TYR A 369 -2.26 -3.13 1.08
CA TYR A 369 -3.35 -4.09 0.96
C TYR A 369 -3.18 -5.16 2.04
N THR A 370 -4.27 -5.48 2.73
CA THR A 370 -4.33 -6.66 3.61
C THR A 370 -5.65 -7.38 3.39
N ARG A 371 -5.61 -8.70 3.38
CA ARG A 371 -6.81 -9.53 3.28
C ARG A 371 -6.70 -10.77 4.14
N ALA A 372 -7.57 -10.84 5.14
CA ALA A 372 -7.69 -12.01 5.97
C ALA A 372 -8.17 -13.23 5.14
N TYR A 373 -7.65 -14.39 5.49
CA TYR A 373 -8.13 -15.67 5.01
C TYR A 373 -9.61 -15.86 5.40
N LYS A 374 -10.35 -16.60 4.57
CA LYS A 374 -11.74 -16.96 4.86
C LYS A 374 -11.81 -18.29 5.62
N ASP A 375 -11.23 -19.34 5.04
CA ASP A 375 -11.26 -20.69 5.60
C ASP A 375 -10.10 -21.53 5.04
N ALA A 376 -9.60 -22.50 5.82
CA ALA A 376 -8.49 -23.35 5.39
C ALA A 376 -8.80 -24.18 4.13
N THR A 377 -10.07 -24.54 3.91
CA THR A 377 -10.52 -25.25 2.71
C THR A 377 -10.37 -24.43 1.43
N CYS A 378 -10.26 -23.09 1.53
CA CYS A 378 -10.09 -22.21 0.40
C CYS A 378 -8.72 -22.31 -0.30
N LEU A 379 -7.79 -23.14 0.21
CA LEU A 379 -6.60 -23.53 -0.55
C LEU A 379 -6.94 -24.42 -1.75
N VAL A 380 -8.04 -25.18 -1.67
CA VAL A 380 -8.47 -26.06 -2.76
C VAL A 380 -9.20 -25.25 -3.81
N ARG A 381 -8.69 -25.27 -5.05
CA ARG A 381 -9.07 -24.34 -6.13
C ARG A 381 -10.57 -24.18 -6.39
N PHE A 382 -11.35 -25.24 -6.23
CA PHE A 382 -12.79 -25.27 -6.55
C PHE A 382 -13.70 -25.03 -5.34
N VAL A 383 -13.15 -24.95 -4.11
CA VAL A 383 -13.96 -24.80 -2.90
C VAL A 383 -14.36 -23.36 -2.66
N CYS A 384 -13.44 -22.42 -2.92
CA CYS A 384 -13.70 -21.00 -2.73
C CYS A 384 -13.42 -20.22 -4.02
N PRO A 385 -14.28 -19.23 -4.35
CA PRO A 385 -13.94 -18.29 -5.40
C PRO A 385 -12.68 -17.51 -5.01
N VAL A 386 -11.97 -17.02 -6.02
CA VAL A 386 -10.86 -16.08 -5.80
C VAL A 386 -11.39 -14.74 -5.31
N VAL A 387 -10.56 -14.01 -4.56
CA VAL A 387 -10.83 -12.62 -4.17
C VAL A 387 -10.09 -11.70 -5.13
N LYS A 388 -10.80 -10.68 -5.62
CA LYS A 388 -10.20 -9.60 -6.41
C LYS A 388 -9.45 -8.66 -5.47
N LEU A 389 -8.24 -8.25 -5.88
CA LEU A 389 -7.42 -7.34 -5.07
C LEU A 389 -7.88 -5.89 -5.15
N ALA A 390 -8.62 -5.54 -6.20
CA ALA A 390 -9.05 -4.19 -6.45
C ALA A 390 -10.49 -3.97 -5.95
N GLY A 391 -10.73 -2.78 -5.37
CA GLY A 391 -12.04 -2.32 -4.89
C GLY A 391 -12.36 -2.70 -3.45
N TYR A 392 -13.28 -1.93 -2.87
CA TYR A 392 -13.79 -2.15 -1.52
C TYR A 392 -14.88 -3.23 -1.54
N ARG A 393 -14.77 -4.20 -0.63
CA ARG A 393 -15.82 -5.21 -0.40
C ARG A 393 -16.16 -5.27 1.08
N GLY A 394 -17.16 -4.48 1.48
CA GLY A 394 -17.84 -4.49 2.77
C GLY A 394 -19.26 -3.97 2.57
N GLY A 395 -20.26 -4.61 3.18
CA GLY A 395 -21.69 -4.37 2.93
C GLY A 395 -22.19 -3.03 3.46
N TYR A 396 -23.24 -2.51 2.83
CA TYR A 396 -24.13 -1.48 3.37
C TYR A 396 -24.79 -1.95 4.67
#